data_AF-L0M167-F1
#
_entry.id   AF-L0M167-F1
#
_cell.length_a   1.000
_cell.length_b   1.000
_cell.length_c   1.000
_cell.angle_alpha   90.00
_cell.angle_beta   90.00
_cell.angle_gamma   90.00
#
_symmetry.space_group_name_H-M   'P 1'
#
loop_
_entity.id
_entity.type
_entity.pdbx_description
1 polymer ?
#
loop_
_entity_poly.entity_id
_entity_poly.type
_entity_poly.pdbx_seq_one_letter_code
_entity_poly.pdbx_strand_id
1 'polypeptide(L)'
;MSVMLQKLNNIRSLRAMARDFSIDVLEEMLEKVRIVTEEKRNEEQLAMQQRAEQQEKINTWLELMQADGISPEELADMKAAIAAAPKKRASRPAKYRFTDFNGEVKTWTGQGRTPKPIAQALANGKSLDDFLI
;
A
#
# COMPACT_ATOMS: atom_id res chain seq x y z
N MET A 1 18.72 10.53 -6.22
CA MET A 1 19.41 11.81 -5.91
C MET A 1 19.33 12.68 -7.15
N SER A 2 18.76 13.89 -7.06
CA SER A 2 18.54 14.75 -8.24
C SER A 2 19.87 15.07 -8.94
N VAL A 3 19.89 15.01 -10.28
CA VAL A 3 21.07 15.33 -11.12
C VAL A 3 21.59 16.73 -10.82
N MET A 4 20.72 17.66 -10.41
CA MET A 4 21.11 19.02 -10.02
C MET A 4 21.91 19.04 -8.70
N LEU A 5 21.47 18.30 -7.68
CA LEU A 5 22.18 18.21 -6.39
C LEU A 5 23.56 17.55 -6.55
N GLN A 6 23.70 16.60 -7.46
CA GLN A 6 25.00 16.00 -7.77
C GLN A 6 25.99 17.01 -8.37
N LYS A 7 25.52 17.93 -9.23
CA LYS A 7 26.37 19.00 -9.78
C LYS A 7 26.79 20.01 -8.71
N LEU A 8 25.92 20.31 -7.75
CA LEU A 8 26.25 21.19 -6.61
C LEU A 8 27.29 20.57 -5.69
N ASN A 9 27.31 19.23 -5.54
CA ASN A 9 28.31 18.52 -4.75
C ASN A 9 29.70 18.44 -5.43
N ASN A 10 29.82 18.77 -6.72
CA ASN A 10 31.09 18.77 -7.43
C ASN A 10 31.68 20.18 -7.52
N ILE A 11 32.80 20.41 -6.83
CA ILE A 11 33.45 21.73 -6.77
C ILE A 11 33.86 22.29 -8.13
N ARG A 12 34.20 21.44 -9.13
CA ARG A 12 34.55 21.91 -10.48
C ARG A 12 33.33 22.46 -11.21
N SER A 13 32.20 21.76 -11.13
CA SER A 13 30.93 22.19 -11.69
C SER A 13 30.39 23.43 -10.97
N LEU A 14 30.52 23.48 -9.64
CA LEU A 14 30.10 24.61 -8.83
C LEU A 14 30.89 25.88 -9.17
N ARG A 15 32.22 25.79 -9.33
CA ARG A 15 33.05 26.92 -9.77
C ARG A 15 32.69 27.42 -11.17
N ALA A 16 32.38 26.51 -12.09
CA ALA A 16 31.98 26.90 -13.44
C ALA A 16 30.64 27.68 -13.42
N MET A 17 29.69 27.23 -12.59
CA MET A 17 28.39 27.89 -12.41
C MET A 17 28.51 29.22 -11.66
N ALA A 18 29.36 29.29 -10.64
CA ALA A 18 29.57 30.48 -9.80
C ALA A 18 30.30 31.62 -10.52
N ARG A 19 30.93 31.36 -11.67
CA ARG A 19 31.68 32.38 -12.43
C ARG A 19 30.80 33.53 -12.92
N ASP A 20 29.52 33.24 -13.17
CA ASP A 20 28.55 34.20 -13.70
C ASP A 20 27.78 34.93 -12.59
N PHE A 21 28.10 34.68 -11.31
CA PHE A 21 27.45 35.29 -10.15
C PHE A 21 28.41 36.18 -9.35
N SER A 22 27.87 37.23 -8.71
CA SER A 22 28.63 38.06 -7.78
C SER A 22 28.81 37.35 -6.43
N ILE A 23 29.80 37.81 -5.65
CA ILE A 23 30.09 37.27 -4.32
C ILE A 23 28.88 37.41 -3.39
N ASP A 24 28.22 38.56 -3.39
CA ASP A 24 27.03 38.81 -2.56
C ASP A 24 25.92 37.78 -2.81
N VAL A 25 25.67 37.43 -4.07
CA VAL A 25 24.68 36.41 -4.44
C VAL A 25 25.10 35.02 -3.97
N LEU A 26 26.40 34.70 -4.05
CA LEU A 26 26.92 33.42 -3.56
C LEU A 26 26.82 33.31 -2.03
N GLU A 27 27.00 34.41 -1.30
CA GLU A 27 26.80 34.46 0.15
C GLU A 27 25.33 34.26 0.53
N GLU A 28 24.39 34.90 -0.17
CA GLU A 28 22.96 34.65 0.03
C GLU A 28 22.57 33.19 -0.27
N MET A 29 23.14 32.60 -1.32
CA MET A 29 22.91 31.19 -1.64
C MET A 29 23.47 30.26 -0.57
N LEU A 30 24.65 30.57 -0.02
CA LEU A 30 25.24 29.83 1.10
C LEU A 30 24.32 29.87 2.32
N GLU A 31 23.79 31.04 2.67
CA GLU A 31 22.88 31.18 3.81
C GLU A 31 21.60 30.38 3.61
N LYS A 32 21.02 30.36 2.41
CA LYS A 32 19.86 29.52 2.08
C LYS A 32 20.16 28.03 2.26
N VAL A 33 21.33 27.58 1.78
CA VAL A 33 21.75 26.19 1.97
C VAL A 33 21.94 25.89 3.46
N ARG A 34 22.51 26.82 4.23
CA ARG A 34 22.68 26.68 5.67
C ARG A 34 21.34 26.52 6.38
N ILE A 35 20.35 27.35 6.08
CA ILE A 35 18.98 27.25 6.61
C ILE A 35 18.39 25.86 6.31
N VAL A 36 18.44 25.40 5.05
CA VAL A 36 17.92 24.07 4.68
C VAL A 36 18.65 22.94 5.42
N THR A 37 19.95 23.12 5.68
CA THR A 37 20.75 22.12 6.40
C THR A 37 20.34 22.06 7.88
N GLU A 38 20.10 23.20 8.52
CA GLU A 38 19.61 23.28 9.89
C GLU A 38 18.18 22.74 10.03
N GLU A 39 17.29 23.03 9.08
CA GLU A 39 15.95 22.42 9.02
C GLU A 39 16.03 20.89 8.98
N LYS A 40 16.90 20.33 8.12
CA LYS A 40 17.09 18.88 8.03
C LYS A 40 17.68 18.29 9.31
N ARG A 41 18.64 18.96 9.94
CA ARG A 41 19.19 18.54 11.24
C ARG A 41 18.11 18.52 12.32
N ASN A 42 17.28 19.55 12.38
CA ASN A 42 16.18 19.65 13.35
C ASN A 42 15.13 18.55 13.11
N GLU A 43 14.76 18.28 11.85
CA GLU A 43 13.86 17.17 11.51
C GLU A 43 14.43 15.82 11.95
N GLU A 44 15.72 15.56 11.69
CA GLU A 44 16.38 14.33 12.12
C GLU A 44 16.43 14.19 13.64
N GLN A 45 16.74 15.28 14.35
CA GLN A 45 16.73 15.30 15.82
C GLN A 45 15.33 15.06 16.39
N LEU A 46 14.30 15.71 15.84
CA LEU A 46 12.91 15.51 16.25
C LEU A 46 12.47 14.05 16.00
N ALA A 47 12.80 13.50 14.83
CA ALA A 47 12.51 12.11 14.51
C ALA A 47 13.25 11.14 15.46
N MET A 48 14.49 11.46 15.84
CA MET A 48 15.25 10.67 16.80
C MET A 48 14.63 10.72 18.20
N GLN A 49 14.21 11.91 18.66
CA GLN A 49 13.52 12.10 19.94
C GLN A 49 12.19 11.35 19.96
N GLN A 50 11.38 11.46 18.92
CA GLN A 50 10.11 10.72 18.83
C GLN A 50 10.32 9.21 18.86
N ARG A 51 11.37 8.69 18.18
CA ARG A 51 11.72 7.26 18.25
C ARG A 51 12.18 6.86 19.65
N ALA A 52 12.97 7.71 20.32
CA ALA A 52 13.41 7.47 21.68
C ALA A 52 12.21 7.42 22.65
N GLU A 53 11.30 8.40 22.58
CA GLU A 53 10.07 8.41 23.39
C GLU A 53 9.17 7.20 23.11
N GLN A 54 9.03 6.80 21.85
CA GLN A 54 8.29 5.59 21.49
C GLN A 54 8.95 4.34 22.08
N GLN A 55 10.28 4.24 22.00
CA GLN A 55 11.02 3.11 22.53
C GLN A 55 10.96 3.05 24.05
N GLU A 56 11.08 4.19 24.74
CA GLU A 56 10.90 4.28 26.19
C GLU A 56 9.50 3.83 26.59
N LYS A 57 8.46 4.32 25.91
CA LYS A 57 7.09 3.84 26.13
C LYS A 57 7.04 2.33 25.97
N ILE A 58 7.48 1.77 24.83
CA ILE A 58 7.47 0.32 24.60
C ILE A 58 8.18 -0.43 25.74
N ASN A 59 9.36 0.04 26.17
CA ASN A 59 10.10 -0.58 27.27
C ASN A 59 9.30 -0.54 28.58
N THR A 60 8.70 0.60 28.94
CA THR A 60 7.84 0.68 30.14
C THR A 60 6.64 -0.24 30.08
N TRP A 61 5.98 -0.36 28.91
CA TRP A 61 4.87 -1.31 28.73
C TRP A 61 5.36 -2.75 28.84
N LEU A 62 6.52 -3.07 28.28
CA LEU A 62 7.10 -4.41 28.36
C LEU A 62 7.42 -4.79 29.80
N GLU A 63 8.02 -3.88 30.58
CA GLU A 63 8.28 -4.10 32.01
C GLU A 63 6.98 -4.34 32.80
N LEU A 64 5.93 -3.56 32.54
CA LEU A 64 4.63 -3.72 33.19
C LEU A 64 3.97 -5.05 32.82
N MET A 65 4.04 -5.45 31.54
CA MET A 65 3.52 -6.75 31.07
C MET A 65 4.26 -7.93 31.68
N GLN A 66 5.59 -7.82 31.81
CA GLN A 66 6.39 -8.81 32.52
C GLN A 66 6.01 -8.90 34.00
N ALA A 67 5.75 -7.76 34.66
CA ALA A 67 5.29 -7.73 36.05
C ALA A 67 3.92 -8.40 36.22
N ASP A 68 3.02 -8.24 35.26
CA ASP A 68 1.70 -8.89 35.23
C ASP A 68 1.76 -10.36 34.74
N GLY A 69 2.94 -10.85 34.36
CA GLY A 69 3.15 -12.23 33.91
C GLY A 69 2.62 -12.53 32.50
N ILE A 70 2.34 -11.51 31.70
CA ILE A 70 1.80 -11.65 30.34
C ILE A 70 2.95 -11.61 29.33
N SER A 71 3.15 -12.69 28.59
CA SER A 71 4.15 -12.75 27.53
C SER A 71 3.68 -11.96 26.28
N PRO A 72 4.55 -11.19 25.61
CA PRO A 72 4.21 -10.51 24.35
C PRO A 72 3.74 -11.48 23.25
N GLU A 73 4.22 -12.73 23.28
CA GLU A 73 3.88 -13.78 22.32
C GLU A 73 2.43 -14.24 22.49
N GLU A 74 1.97 -14.43 23.72
CA GLU A 74 0.58 -14.83 24.01
C GLU A 74 -0.43 -13.77 23.54
N LEU A 75 -0.07 -12.49 23.63
CA LEU A 75 -0.87 -11.39 23.12
C LEU A 75 -0.86 -11.30 21.59
N ALA A 76 0.28 -11.58 20.95
CA ALA A 76 0.38 -11.64 19.50
C ALA A 76 -0.48 -12.78 18.94
N ASP A 77 -0.45 -13.95 19.59
CA ASP A 77 -1.27 -15.11 19.25
C ASP A 77 -2.77 -14.83 19.45
N MET A 78 -3.14 -14.18 20.56
CA MET A 78 -4.53 -13.78 20.80
C MET A 78 -5.03 -12.77 19.76
N LYS A 79 -4.18 -11.81 19.36
CA LYS A 79 -4.51 -10.85 18.29
C LYS A 79 -4.62 -11.52 16.92
N ALA A 80 -3.76 -12.49 16.61
CA ALA A 80 -3.83 -13.29 15.39
C ALA A 80 -5.11 -14.15 15.36
N ALA A 81 -5.50 -14.72 16.50
CA ALA A 81 -6.74 -15.47 16.65
C ALA A 81 -7.99 -14.59 16.46
N ILE A 82 -7.97 -13.35 16.95
CA ILE A 82 -9.08 -12.38 16.77
C ILE A 82 -9.12 -11.85 15.32
N ALA A 83 -7.97 -11.67 14.66
CA ALA A 83 -7.88 -11.19 13.28
C ALA A 83 -8.19 -12.25 12.22
N ALA A 84 -8.24 -13.54 12.60
CA ALA A 84 -8.62 -14.63 11.71
C ALA A 84 -10.13 -14.56 11.40
N ALA A 85 -10.49 -13.77 10.37
CA ALA A 85 -11.85 -13.75 9.83
C ALA A 85 -12.25 -15.17 9.36
N PRO A 86 -13.52 -15.59 9.57
CA PRO A 86 -13.96 -16.90 9.12
C PRO A 86 -13.79 -17.01 7.59
N LYS A 87 -13.04 -18.03 7.14
CA LYS A 87 -12.83 -18.31 5.71
C LYS A 87 -14.18 -18.32 4.98
N LYS A 88 -14.43 -17.32 4.15
CA LYS A 88 -15.58 -17.33 3.23
C LYS A 88 -15.39 -18.51 2.27
N ARG A 89 -16.36 -19.43 2.27
CA ARG A 89 -16.38 -20.58 1.35
C ARG A 89 -16.27 -20.08 -0.09
N ALA A 90 -15.44 -20.73 -0.89
CA ALA A 90 -15.29 -20.42 -2.30
C ALA A 90 -16.65 -20.50 -3.02
N SER A 91 -16.96 -19.49 -3.85
CA SER A 91 -18.15 -19.50 -4.71
C SER A 91 -18.08 -20.69 -5.67
N ARG A 92 -19.18 -21.43 -5.81
CA ARG A 92 -19.24 -22.60 -6.71
C ARG A 92 -18.94 -22.16 -8.16
N PRO A 93 -18.19 -22.97 -8.94
CA PRO A 93 -17.87 -22.64 -10.33
C PRO A 93 -19.13 -22.55 -11.18
N ALA A 94 -19.12 -21.66 -12.19
CA ALA A 94 -20.23 -21.53 -13.12
C ALA A 94 -20.33 -22.78 -14.02
N LYS A 95 -21.56 -23.27 -14.24
CA LYS A 95 -21.82 -24.54 -14.94
C LYS A 95 -22.26 -24.33 -16.39
N TYR A 96 -22.87 -23.20 -16.71
CA TYR A 96 -23.41 -22.90 -18.03
C TYR A 96 -22.92 -21.54 -18.56
N ARG A 97 -22.71 -21.41 -19.87
CA ARG A 97 -22.33 -20.17 -20.58
C ARG A 97 -23.39 -19.84 -21.64
N PHE A 98 -23.89 -18.61 -21.65
CA PHE A 98 -24.89 -18.17 -22.63
C PHE A 98 -24.59 -16.75 -23.12
N THR A 99 -25.02 -16.44 -24.34
CA THR A 99 -24.94 -15.09 -24.90
C THR A 99 -26.22 -14.34 -24.60
N ASP A 100 -26.11 -13.17 -23.99
CA ASP A 100 -27.24 -12.29 -23.68
C ASP A 100 -27.74 -11.57 -24.95
N PHE A 101 -28.93 -10.95 -24.88
CA PHE A 101 -29.52 -10.22 -26.01
C PHE A 101 -28.66 -9.04 -26.50
N ASN A 102 -27.73 -8.58 -25.67
CA ASN A 102 -26.76 -7.53 -25.98
C ASN A 102 -25.46 -8.07 -26.62
N GLY A 103 -25.38 -9.37 -26.92
CA GLY A 103 -24.20 -10.01 -27.53
C GLY A 103 -23.07 -10.34 -26.55
N GLU A 104 -23.25 -10.08 -25.25
CA GLU A 104 -22.26 -10.38 -24.21
C GLU A 104 -22.38 -11.81 -23.70
N VAL A 105 -21.24 -12.47 -23.48
CA VAL A 105 -21.23 -13.85 -22.99
C VAL A 105 -21.16 -13.90 -21.46
N LYS A 106 -22.20 -14.44 -20.83
CA LYS A 106 -22.35 -14.55 -19.38
C LYS A 106 -22.35 -16.01 -18.93
N THR A 107 -22.03 -16.24 -17.65
CA THR A 107 -21.99 -17.57 -17.04
C THR A 107 -23.01 -17.69 -15.92
N TRP A 108 -23.58 -18.89 -15.77
CA TRP A 108 -24.60 -19.21 -14.77
C TRP A 108 -24.22 -20.48 -14.01
N THR A 109 -24.31 -20.44 -12.69
CA THR A 109 -23.95 -21.56 -11.81
C THR A 109 -24.99 -22.69 -11.81
N GLY A 110 -26.12 -22.53 -12.52
CA GLY A 110 -27.25 -23.46 -12.47
C GLY A 110 -28.08 -23.35 -11.18
N GLN A 111 -27.75 -22.40 -10.30
CA GLN A 111 -28.46 -22.15 -9.06
C GLN A 111 -29.26 -20.85 -9.17
N GLY A 112 -30.57 -20.89 -8.86
CA GLY A 112 -31.46 -19.74 -8.91
C GLY A 112 -32.31 -19.67 -10.18
N ARG A 113 -32.83 -18.49 -10.52
CA ARG A 113 -33.70 -18.29 -11.69
C ARG A 113 -32.93 -18.51 -12.99
N THR A 114 -33.47 -19.35 -13.88
CA THR A 114 -32.89 -19.61 -15.20
C THR A 114 -32.84 -18.31 -16.01
N PRO A 115 -31.67 -17.94 -16.57
CA PRO A 115 -31.53 -16.76 -17.42
C PRO A 115 -32.48 -16.79 -18.62
N LYS A 116 -33.06 -15.64 -18.97
CA LYS A 116 -34.01 -15.51 -20.10
C LYS A 116 -33.48 -16.09 -21.42
N PRO A 117 -32.20 -15.92 -21.79
CA PRO A 117 -31.68 -16.50 -23.04
C PRO A 117 -31.66 -18.04 -23.03
N ILE A 118 -31.34 -18.67 -21.90
CA ILE A 118 -31.40 -20.12 -21.74
C ILE A 118 -32.85 -20.60 -21.76
N ALA A 119 -33.75 -19.90 -21.06
CA ALA A 119 -35.17 -20.25 -21.05
C ALA A 119 -35.80 -20.18 -22.45
N GLN A 120 -35.43 -19.19 -23.26
CA GLN A 120 -35.89 -19.07 -24.65
C GLN A 120 -35.27 -20.13 -25.56
N ALA A 121 -34.00 -20.46 -25.38
CA ALA A 121 -33.36 -21.56 -26.10
C ALA A 121 -34.00 -22.91 -25.78
N LEU A 122 -34.36 -23.14 -24.51
CA LEU A 122 -35.09 -24.32 -24.07
C LEU A 122 -36.50 -24.38 -24.67
N ALA A 123 -37.21 -23.26 -24.74
CA ALA A 123 -38.51 -23.16 -25.39
C ALA A 123 -38.45 -23.40 -26.91
N ASN A 124 -37.33 -23.06 -27.54
CA ASN A 124 -37.05 -23.33 -28.95
C ASN A 124 -36.54 -24.77 -29.21
N GLY A 125 -36.57 -25.64 -28.21
CA GLY A 125 -36.25 -27.07 -28.34
C GLY A 125 -34.77 -27.41 -28.17
N LYS A 126 -33.91 -26.50 -27.71
CA LYS A 126 -32.50 -26.79 -27.38
C LYS A 126 -32.38 -27.36 -25.97
N SER A 127 -31.48 -28.31 -25.76
CA SER A 127 -31.22 -28.87 -24.44
C SER A 127 -30.36 -27.93 -23.59
N LEU A 128 -30.52 -28.00 -22.27
CA LEU A 128 -29.71 -27.24 -21.32
C LEU A 128 -28.21 -27.61 -21.39
N ASP A 129 -27.92 -28.81 -21.90
CA ASP A 129 -26.56 -29.35 -22.06
C ASP A 129 -25.76 -28.61 -23.15
N ASP A 130 -26.44 -27.97 -24.10
CA ASP A 130 -25.81 -27.18 -25.18
C ASP A 130 -25.15 -25.90 -24.65
N PHE A 131 -25.47 -25.52 -23.41
CA PHE A 131 -24.92 -24.36 -22.71
C PHE A 131 -23.90 -24.75 -21.64
N LEU A 132 -23.58 -26.03 -21.47
CA LEU A 132 -22.64 -26.50 -20.46
C LEU A 132 -21.21 -26.02 -20.79
N ILE A 133 -20.46 -25.58 -19.77
CA ILE A 133 -19.02 -25.24 -19.89
C ILE A 133 -18.18 -26.49 -19.67
#